data_AF-A0A101M8V7-F1
#
_entry.id   AF-A0A101M8V7-F1
#
_cell.length_a   1.000
_cell.length_b   1.000
_cell.length_c   1.000
_cell.angle_alpha   90.00
_cell.angle_beta   90.00
_cell.angle_gamma   90.00
#
_symmetry.space_group_name_H-M   'P 1'
#
loop_
_entity.id
_entity.type
_entity.pdbx_description
1 polymer ?
#
loop_
_entity_poly.entity_id
_entity_poly.type
_entity_poly.pdbx_seq_one_letter_code
_entity_poly.pdbx_strand_id
1 'polypeptide(L)'
;MCDYMRYATDFSSETFGFYVGTIYISKGVEELISEFTSKGHTAGFMSCVIAILYFLTIYSLEAIGSSTVWRPAFRGLLADYAYVIGTIFWVGFSHIPGPLKAVDISRVPISKAFYPTQPRGWLIHFWELDAKWIFVALPFGFLIMLLFYYDHNVSSLTAQARQFPLKKPAGFHWDFFLLGCTTFISGIIGIPFPNGLVPQAPVHTDSLTVYETDVRIVPTEEGEGAEIRRPIVKATSVVEQRVSHFVMGLAIVGTMTGPLLIVLHTMPAAVFAGVFFIVGWGSVGSSGIMHKAIFLMLEDRFVQRDEPLLRVQNRKVLLWIACQLIGVAACVAISETIAAIGILFPPVPLHQSD
;
A
#
# COMPACT_ATOMS: atom_id res chain seq x y z
N MET A 1 -18.94 -4.93 -18.89
CA MET A 1 -17.76 -5.24 -18.05
C MET A 1 -17.96 -4.67 -16.64
N CYS A 2 -18.06 -3.35 -16.44
CA CYS A 2 -18.20 -2.76 -15.08
C CYS A 2 -19.44 -3.21 -14.27
N ASP A 3 -20.50 -3.73 -14.90
CA ASP A 3 -21.62 -4.36 -14.17
C ASP A 3 -21.20 -5.58 -13.34
N TYR A 4 -20.10 -6.26 -13.71
CA TYR A 4 -19.56 -7.37 -12.92
C TYR A 4 -19.07 -6.92 -11.52
N MET A 5 -18.81 -5.63 -11.33
CA MET A 5 -18.40 -5.07 -10.04
C MET A 5 -19.51 -5.15 -9.00
N ARG A 6 -20.78 -5.29 -9.41
CA ARG A 6 -21.89 -5.56 -8.47
C ARG A 6 -21.74 -6.89 -7.74
N TYR A 7 -20.96 -7.83 -8.29
CA TYR A 7 -20.68 -9.12 -7.66
C TYR A 7 -19.46 -9.08 -6.72
N ALA A 8 -18.71 -7.98 -6.68
CA ALA A 8 -17.67 -7.78 -5.68
C ALA A 8 -18.33 -7.45 -4.34
N THR A 9 -18.39 -8.46 -3.46
CA THR A 9 -18.95 -8.33 -2.11
C THR A 9 -17.87 -7.95 -1.11
N ASP A 10 -18.29 -7.53 0.09
CA ASP A 10 -17.39 -7.24 1.21
C ASP A 10 -16.48 -8.44 1.52
N PHE A 11 -16.96 -9.68 1.31
CA PHE A 11 -16.15 -10.89 1.44
C PHE A 11 -14.91 -10.86 0.54
N SER A 12 -15.09 -10.60 -0.75
CA SER A 12 -14.00 -10.58 -1.72
C SER A 12 -13.05 -9.40 -1.48
N SER A 13 -13.59 -8.23 -1.13
CA SER A 13 -12.78 -7.04 -0.85
C SER A 13 -11.92 -7.19 0.40
N GLU A 14 -12.48 -7.71 1.50
CA GLU A 14 -11.72 -7.98 2.74
C GLU A 14 -10.63 -9.03 2.51
N THR A 15 -10.97 -10.12 1.81
CA THR A 15 -10.03 -11.20 1.49
C THR A 15 -8.87 -10.69 0.63
N PHE A 16 -9.17 -9.86 -0.37
CA PHE A 16 -8.15 -9.27 -1.22
C PHE A 16 -7.24 -8.29 -0.48
N GLY A 17 -7.81 -7.39 0.34
CA GLY A 17 -7.01 -6.46 1.16
C GLY A 17 -6.07 -7.20 2.13
N PHE A 18 -6.53 -8.28 2.76
CA PHE A 18 -5.71 -9.12 3.62
C PHE A 18 -4.61 -9.86 2.84
N TYR A 19 -4.93 -10.40 1.66
CA TYR A 19 -3.96 -11.02 0.76
C TYR A 19 -2.86 -10.03 0.35
N VAL A 20 -3.23 -8.85 -0.14
CA VAL A 20 -2.27 -7.80 -0.51
C VAL A 20 -1.40 -7.43 0.69
N GLY A 21 -2.00 -7.18 1.86
CA GLY A 21 -1.25 -6.87 3.08
C GLY A 21 -0.23 -7.95 3.45
N THR A 22 -0.59 -9.23 3.30
CA THR A 22 0.31 -10.37 3.55
C THR A 22 1.49 -10.35 2.57
N ILE A 23 1.25 -10.13 1.28
CA ILE A 23 2.32 -10.02 0.27
C ILE A 23 3.26 -8.86 0.57
N TYR A 24 2.74 -7.69 0.97
CA TYR A 24 3.58 -6.54 1.35
C TYR A 24 4.48 -6.86 2.54
N ILE A 25 3.98 -7.56 3.57
CA ILE A 25 4.81 -8.00 4.70
C ILE A 25 5.90 -8.96 4.23
N SER A 26 5.56 -9.98 3.43
CA SER A 26 6.54 -10.93 2.89
C SER A 26 7.60 -10.24 2.05
N LYS A 27 7.23 -9.28 1.19
CA LYS A 27 8.18 -8.50 0.39
C LYS A 27 9.08 -7.60 1.23
N GLY A 28 8.57 -7.03 2.32
CA GLY A 28 9.40 -6.33 3.31
C GLY A 28 10.46 -7.24 3.93
N VAL A 29 10.12 -8.50 4.23
CA VAL A 29 11.08 -9.49 4.75
C VAL A 29 12.09 -9.91 3.68
N GLU A 30 11.66 -10.17 2.44
CA GLU A 30 12.55 -10.51 1.32
C GLU A 30 13.58 -9.40 1.05
N GLU A 31 13.16 -8.14 1.07
CA GLU A 31 14.04 -6.98 0.89
C GLU A 31 15.13 -6.94 1.97
N LEU A 32 14.76 -7.19 3.23
CA LEU A 32 15.75 -7.27 4.32
C LEU A 32 16.71 -8.44 4.14
N ILE A 33 16.23 -9.61 3.71
CA ILE A 33 17.09 -10.78 3.44
C ILE A 33 18.06 -10.50 2.28
N SER A 34 17.61 -9.79 1.26
CA SER A 34 18.43 -9.36 0.12
C SER A 34 19.61 -8.48 0.58
N GLU A 35 19.37 -7.58 1.54
CA GLU A 35 20.40 -6.73 2.15
C GLU A 35 21.48 -7.54 2.89
N PHE A 36 21.08 -8.58 3.64
CA PHE A 36 22.04 -9.49 4.29
C PHE A 36 22.95 -10.20 3.29
N THR A 37 22.38 -10.58 2.14
CA THR A 37 23.10 -11.32 1.09
C THR A 37 24.04 -10.41 0.29
N SER A 38 23.63 -9.16 0.04
CA SER A 38 24.35 -8.26 -0.86
C SER A 38 25.48 -7.48 -0.18
N LYS A 39 25.29 -7.02 1.06
CA LYS A 39 26.22 -6.10 1.77
C LYS A 39 26.87 -6.71 3.01
N GLY A 40 26.46 -7.92 3.40
CA GLY A 40 26.98 -8.65 4.55
C GLY A 40 26.20 -8.43 5.85
N HIS A 41 26.56 -9.18 6.87
CA HIS A 41 25.76 -9.27 8.10
C HIS A 41 25.65 -7.96 8.89
N THR A 42 26.72 -7.16 8.96
CA THR A 42 26.71 -5.88 9.68
C THR A 42 25.75 -4.87 9.05
N ALA A 43 25.74 -4.78 7.71
CA ALA A 43 24.81 -3.96 6.96
C ALA A 43 23.37 -4.45 7.11
N GLY A 44 23.15 -5.76 6.97
CA GLY A 44 21.82 -6.35 7.15
C GLY A 44 21.22 -6.10 8.52
N PHE A 45 21.99 -6.25 9.61
CA PHE A 45 21.49 -5.95 10.96
C PHE A 45 21.13 -4.47 11.13
N MET A 46 21.95 -3.56 10.59
CA MET A 46 21.64 -2.13 10.63
C MET A 46 20.39 -1.79 9.81
N SER A 47 20.24 -2.39 8.62
CA SER A 47 19.05 -2.27 7.79
C SER A 47 17.79 -2.76 8.52
N CYS A 48 17.85 -3.90 9.21
CA CYS A 48 16.75 -4.38 10.04
C CYS A 48 16.40 -3.41 11.17
N VAL A 49 17.40 -2.88 11.88
CA VAL A 49 17.19 -1.92 12.96
C VAL A 49 16.52 -0.65 12.43
N ILE A 50 17.00 -0.10 11.30
CA ILE A 50 16.40 1.07 10.66
C ILE A 50 14.96 0.76 10.23
N ALA A 51 14.70 -0.38 9.58
CA ALA A 51 13.36 -0.73 9.10
C ALA A 51 12.35 -0.92 10.23
N ILE A 52 12.72 -1.63 11.29
CA ILE A 52 11.84 -1.87 12.46
C ILE A 52 11.61 -0.56 13.22
N LEU A 53 12.65 0.23 13.47
CA LEU A 53 12.49 1.50 14.18
C LEU A 53 11.71 2.51 13.34
N TYR A 54 11.90 2.53 12.02
CA TYR A 54 11.09 3.32 11.09
C TYR A 54 9.60 2.95 11.19
N PHE A 55 9.28 1.65 11.12
CA PHE A 55 7.93 1.13 11.33
C PHE A 55 7.34 1.60 12.67
N LEU A 56 8.09 1.43 13.76
CA LEU A 56 7.65 1.85 15.10
C LEU A 56 7.41 3.36 15.22
N THR A 57 8.27 4.19 14.62
CA THR A 57 8.06 5.65 14.63
C THR A 57 6.78 6.05 13.91
N ILE A 58 6.51 5.52 12.72
CA ILE A 58 5.30 5.90 11.97
C ILE A 58 4.07 5.34 12.64
N TYR A 59 4.10 4.07 13.07
CA TYR A 59 3.00 3.47 13.82
C TYR A 59 2.67 4.27 15.10
N SER A 60 3.69 4.77 15.80
CA SER A 60 3.49 5.62 16.98
C SER A 60 2.91 6.99 16.64
N LEU A 61 3.35 7.62 15.54
CA LEU A 61 2.82 8.91 15.08
C LEU A 61 1.35 8.81 14.63
N GLU A 62 1.00 7.74 13.91
CA GLU A 62 -0.39 7.43 13.53
C GLU A 62 -1.26 7.12 14.76
N ALA A 63 -0.72 6.39 15.74
CA ALA A 63 -1.39 6.12 17.01
C ALA A 63 -1.61 7.40 17.83
N ILE A 64 -0.68 8.37 17.78
CA ILE A 64 -0.88 9.70 18.39
C ILE A 64 -2.03 10.44 17.70
N GLY A 65 -2.17 10.28 16.37
CA GLY A 65 -3.29 10.81 15.60
C GLY A 65 -4.65 10.36 16.11
N SER A 66 -4.80 9.09 16.47
CA SER A 66 -6.05 8.53 17.03
C SER A 66 -6.19 8.74 18.54
N SER A 67 -5.11 9.09 19.23
CA SER A 67 -5.10 9.33 20.67
C SER A 67 -5.80 10.63 21.07
N THR A 68 -6.23 10.70 22.33
CA THR A 68 -6.80 11.89 22.96
C THR A 68 -5.74 12.81 23.57
N VAL A 69 -4.46 12.43 23.48
CA VAL A 69 -3.34 13.22 23.99
C VAL A 69 -3.00 14.30 22.94
N TRP A 70 -2.80 15.54 23.38
CA TRP A 70 -2.55 16.76 22.57
C TRP A 70 -3.77 17.43 21.93
N ARG A 71 -3.58 18.67 21.45
CA ARG A 71 -4.61 19.43 20.72
C ARG A 71 -4.94 18.73 19.40
N PRO A 72 -6.23 18.65 19.00
CA PRO A 72 -6.66 17.97 17.77
C PRO A 72 -5.89 18.38 16.50
N ALA A 73 -5.62 19.68 16.33
CA ALA A 73 -4.88 20.18 15.17
C ALA A 73 -3.42 19.70 15.13
N PHE A 74 -2.77 19.58 16.29
CA PHE A 74 -1.37 19.17 16.36
C PHE A 74 -1.21 17.65 16.16
N ARG A 75 -2.11 16.84 16.75
CA ARG A 75 -2.11 15.38 16.51
C ARG A 75 -2.45 15.03 15.06
N GLY A 76 -3.38 15.77 14.43
CA GLY A 76 -3.72 15.58 13.02
C GLY A 76 -2.52 15.85 12.12
N LEU A 77 -1.84 16.97 12.32
CA LEU A 77 -0.62 17.30 11.55
C LEU A 77 0.48 16.24 11.72
N LEU A 78 0.71 15.73 12.94
CA LEU A 78 1.72 14.68 13.15
C LEU A 78 1.36 13.36 12.47
N ALA A 79 0.08 12.99 12.46
CA ALA A 79 -0.40 11.76 11.81
C ALA A 79 -0.34 11.89 10.28
N ASP A 80 -0.83 12.99 9.72
CA ASP A 80 -0.86 13.22 8.26
C ASP A 80 0.55 13.28 7.65
N TYR A 81 1.53 13.80 8.39
CA TYR A 81 2.92 13.91 7.95
C TYR A 81 3.84 12.81 8.50
N ALA A 82 3.30 11.75 9.10
CA ALA A 82 4.08 10.69 9.76
C ALA A 82 5.13 10.06 8.83
N TYR A 83 4.76 9.73 7.60
CA TYR A 83 5.68 9.17 6.59
C TYR A 83 6.80 10.15 6.21
N VAL A 84 6.48 11.44 6.05
CA VAL A 84 7.45 12.46 5.65
C VAL A 84 8.44 12.72 6.78
N ILE A 85 7.94 12.90 8.00
CA ILE A 85 8.75 13.12 9.19
C ILE A 85 9.64 11.91 9.46
N GLY A 86 9.06 10.71 9.44
CA GLY A 86 9.78 9.45 9.62
C GLY A 86 10.90 9.26 8.59
N THR A 87 10.60 9.53 7.31
CA THR A 87 11.60 9.42 6.23
C THR A 87 12.74 10.41 6.42
N ILE A 88 12.45 11.69 6.66
CA ILE A 88 13.49 12.72 6.85
C ILE A 88 14.35 12.39 8.08
N PHE A 89 13.73 11.94 9.18
CA PHE A 89 14.44 11.58 10.40
C PHE A 89 15.39 10.39 10.19
N TRP A 90 14.90 9.29 9.61
CA TRP A 90 15.71 8.07 9.43
C TRP A 90 16.74 8.18 8.31
N VAL A 91 16.45 8.91 7.23
CA VAL A 91 17.43 9.25 6.20
C VAL A 91 18.52 10.15 6.79
N GLY A 92 18.14 11.17 7.58
CA GLY A 92 19.10 12.01 8.30
C GLY A 92 19.97 11.21 9.28
N PHE A 93 19.35 10.31 10.05
CA PHE A 93 20.04 9.42 10.99
C PHE A 93 21.07 8.53 10.30
N SER A 94 20.74 8.00 9.11
CA SER A 94 21.68 7.19 8.32
C SER A 94 22.92 7.96 7.84
N HIS A 95 22.86 9.30 7.83
CA HIS A 95 23.95 10.16 7.40
C HIS A 95 24.82 10.71 8.54
N ILE A 96 24.46 10.42 9.80
CA ILE A 96 25.23 10.90 10.97
C ILE A 96 26.64 10.31 10.92
N PRO A 97 27.70 11.15 10.93
CA PRO A 97 29.08 10.68 10.88
C PRO A 97 29.42 9.88 12.14
N GLY A 98 30.01 8.69 11.96
CA GLY A 98 30.32 7.77 13.04
C GLY A 98 30.39 6.31 12.57
N PRO A 99 30.33 5.32 13.49
CA PRO A 99 30.31 3.90 13.13
C PRO A 99 29.15 3.53 12.22
N LEU A 100 28.06 4.31 12.18
CA LEU A 100 26.92 4.12 11.27
C LEU A 100 27.29 4.30 9.79
N LYS A 101 28.11 5.31 9.46
CA LYS A 101 28.53 5.55 8.07
C LYS A 101 29.53 4.51 7.58
N ALA A 102 30.22 3.82 8.49
CA ALA A 102 31.16 2.76 8.18
C ALA A 102 30.48 1.44 7.76
N VAL A 103 29.16 1.31 7.95
CA VAL A 103 28.41 0.07 7.71
C VAL A 103 27.98 -0.12 6.23
N ASP A 104 28.30 0.82 5.33
CA ASP A 104 27.99 0.77 3.88
C ASP A 104 26.59 0.19 3.54
N ILE A 105 25.56 0.81 4.13
CA ILE A 105 24.17 0.45 3.90
C ILE A 105 23.82 0.67 2.43
N SER A 106 23.08 -0.26 1.83
CA SER A 106 22.57 -0.13 0.47
C SER A 106 21.66 1.09 0.33
N ARG A 107 21.80 1.77 -0.82
CA ARG A 107 21.07 2.99 -1.16
C ARG A 107 20.33 2.78 -2.46
N VAL A 108 19.33 3.61 -2.70
CA VAL A 108 18.51 3.52 -3.91
C VAL A 108 19.41 3.63 -5.15
N PRO A 109 19.42 2.63 -6.04
CA PRO A 109 20.22 2.70 -7.25
C PRO A 109 19.71 3.83 -8.14
N ILE A 110 20.63 4.67 -8.60
CA ILE A 110 20.31 5.79 -9.50
C ILE A 110 21.01 5.61 -10.85
N SER A 111 20.33 6.03 -11.91
CA SER A 111 20.86 6.05 -13.28
C SER A 111 21.34 7.46 -13.66
N LYS A 112 21.62 7.71 -14.94
CA LYS A 112 21.77 9.07 -15.47
C LYS A 112 20.39 9.72 -15.65
N ALA A 113 20.33 11.05 -15.55
CA ALA A 113 19.10 11.81 -15.76
C ALA A 113 18.48 11.49 -17.12
N PHE A 114 17.18 11.19 -17.15
CA PHE A 114 16.42 10.84 -18.35
C PHE A 114 17.04 9.71 -19.21
N TYR A 115 17.66 8.71 -18.57
CA TYR A 115 18.23 7.57 -19.28
C TYR A 115 17.32 6.34 -19.18
N PRO A 116 17.04 5.64 -20.30
CA PRO A 116 16.26 4.41 -20.28
C PRO A 116 17.01 3.28 -19.56
N THR A 117 16.27 2.34 -18.95
CA THR A 117 16.83 1.20 -18.19
C THR A 117 17.73 0.29 -19.03
N GLN A 118 17.53 0.29 -20.36
CA GLN A 118 18.38 -0.39 -21.33
C GLN A 118 18.98 0.65 -22.29
N PRO A 119 20.15 0.39 -22.90
CA PRO A 119 20.80 1.30 -23.86
C PRO A 119 20.04 1.31 -25.20
N ARG A 120 18.81 1.82 -25.21
CA ARG A 120 17.92 1.92 -26.36
C ARG A 120 17.35 3.33 -26.52
N GLY A 121 16.86 3.63 -27.72
CA GLY A 121 16.04 4.83 -27.94
C GLY A 121 14.73 4.77 -27.15
N TRP A 122 14.16 5.93 -26.84
CA TRP A 122 12.86 6.04 -26.18
C TRP A 122 11.70 5.53 -27.04
N LEU A 123 11.84 5.49 -28.36
CA LEU A 123 10.82 4.95 -29.25
C LEU A 123 11.18 3.51 -29.61
N ILE A 124 10.25 2.58 -29.37
CA ILE A 124 10.42 1.18 -29.81
C ILE A 124 10.07 1.09 -31.31
N HIS A 125 11.02 0.60 -32.12
CA HIS A 125 10.81 0.34 -33.54
C HIS A 125 9.99 -0.93 -33.78
N PHE A 126 8.73 -0.92 -33.33
CA PHE A 126 7.84 -2.09 -33.41
C PHE A 126 7.47 -2.48 -34.86
N TRP A 127 7.69 -1.59 -35.83
CA TRP A 127 7.44 -1.83 -37.26
C TRP A 127 8.55 -2.65 -37.95
N GLU A 128 9.68 -2.87 -37.29
CA GLU A 128 10.80 -3.69 -37.81
C GLU A 128 10.68 -5.17 -37.42
N LEU A 129 9.71 -5.51 -36.56
CA LEU A 129 9.49 -6.88 -36.10
C LEU A 129 8.67 -7.71 -37.12
N ASP A 130 9.06 -8.98 -37.24
CA ASP A 130 8.31 -9.98 -37.99
C ASP A 130 6.91 -10.19 -37.39
N ALA A 131 5.90 -10.31 -38.26
CA ALA A 131 4.49 -10.37 -37.88
C ALA A 131 4.18 -11.55 -36.93
N LYS A 132 4.99 -12.62 -36.98
CA LYS A 132 4.91 -13.76 -36.06
C LYS A 132 4.95 -13.32 -34.58
N TRP A 133 5.81 -12.36 -34.21
CA TRP A 133 5.94 -11.91 -32.83
C TRP A 133 4.75 -11.08 -32.35
N ILE A 134 4.06 -10.40 -33.27
CA ILE A 134 2.83 -9.66 -32.98
C ILE A 134 1.71 -10.61 -32.55
N PHE A 135 1.55 -11.73 -33.27
CA PHE A 135 0.56 -12.75 -32.91
C PHE A 135 0.89 -13.48 -31.60
N VAL A 136 2.17 -13.70 -31.32
CA VAL A 136 2.62 -14.28 -30.04
C VAL A 136 2.35 -13.32 -28.87
N ALA A 137 2.49 -12.01 -29.07
CA ALA A 137 2.24 -11.01 -28.02
C ALA A 137 0.76 -10.81 -27.67
N LEU A 138 -0.17 -11.14 -28.59
CA LEU A 138 -1.61 -10.94 -28.42
C LEU A 138 -2.19 -11.63 -27.16
N PRO A 139 -1.95 -12.93 -26.88
CA PRO A 139 -2.43 -13.57 -25.65
C PRO A 139 -1.86 -12.93 -24.39
N PHE A 140 -0.60 -12.49 -24.39
CA PHE A 140 -0.01 -11.77 -23.25
C PHE A 140 -0.66 -10.40 -23.04
N GLY A 141 -0.90 -9.66 -24.14
CA GLY A 141 -1.63 -8.39 -24.09
C GLY A 141 -3.05 -8.55 -23.54
N PHE A 142 -3.75 -9.62 -23.92
CA PHE A 142 -5.08 -9.93 -23.36
C PHE A 142 -5.02 -10.25 -21.87
N LEU A 143 -4.02 -11.00 -21.42
CA LEU A 143 -3.81 -11.29 -19.99
C LEU A 143 -3.51 -10.02 -19.19
N ILE A 144 -2.65 -9.12 -19.70
CA ILE A 144 -2.34 -7.82 -19.08
C ILE A 144 -3.60 -6.95 -19.03
N MET A 145 -4.39 -6.92 -20.10
CA MET A 145 -5.66 -6.19 -20.13
C MET A 145 -6.61 -6.70 -19.02
N LEU A 146 -6.69 -8.02 -18.82
CA LEU A 146 -7.52 -8.61 -17.76
C LEU A 146 -6.99 -8.25 -16.36
N LEU A 147 -5.67 -8.29 -16.16
CA LEU A 147 -5.03 -7.87 -14.91
C LEU A 147 -5.33 -6.41 -14.58
N PHE A 148 -5.14 -5.49 -15.53
CA PHE A 148 -5.42 -4.06 -15.31
C PHE A 148 -6.89 -3.76 -15.12
N TYR A 149 -7.74 -4.51 -15.81
CA TYR A 149 -9.17 -4.45 -15.57
C TYR A 149 -9.50 -4.82 -14.12
N TYR A 150 -8.89 -5.87 -13.57
CA TYR A 150 -9.09 -6.26 -12.17
C TYR A 150 -8.53 -5.21 -11.21
N ASP A 151 -7.26 -4.83 -11.35
CA ASP A 151 -6.58 -3.85 -10.50
C ASP A 151 -7.34 -2.52 -10.42
N HIS A 152 -7.72 -1.98 -11.59
CA HIS A 152 -8.45 -0.73 -11.67
C HIS A 152 -9.79 -0.80 -10.93
N ASN A 153 -10.56 -1.88 -11.15
CA ASN A 153 -11.88 -2.01 -10.55
C ASN A 153 -11.80 -2.25 -9.04
N VAL A 154 -10.87 -3.07 -8.57
CA VAL A 154 -10.71 -3.32 -7.13
C VAL A 154 -10.18 -2.09 -6.42
N SER A 155 -9.12 -1.46 -6.95
CA SER A 155 -8.59 -0.22 -6.37
C SER A 155 -9.65 0.88 -6.31
N SER A 156 -10.49 1.01 -7.32
CA SER A 156 -11.56 2.01 -7.34
C SER A 156 -12.68 1.69 -6.36
N LEU A 157 -13.05 0.41 -6.18
CA LEU A 157 -14.03 0.00 -5.16
C LEU A 157 -13.51 0.25 -3.75
N THR A 158 -12.25 -0.05 -3.47
CA THR A 158 -11.65 0.18 -2.15
C THR A 158 -11.53 1.68 -1.85
N ALA A 159 -11.13 2.49 -2.83
CA ALA A 159 -11.07 3.94 -2.68
C ALA A 159 -12.45 4.60 -2.52
N GLN A 160 -13.51 3.96 -3.03
CA GLN A 160 -14.90 4.41 -2.95
C GLN A 160 -15.72 3.58 -1.96
N ALA A 161 -15.06 2.91 -1.03
CA ALA A 161 -15.73 2.12 -0.01
C ALA A 161 -16.76 2.98 0.73
N ARG A 162 -17.88 2.38 1.14
CA ARG A 162 -19.03 3.08 1.78
C ARG A 162 -18.65 3.88 3.04
N GLN A 163 -17.50 3.56 3.64
CA GLN A 163 -16.94 4.29 4.77
C GLN A 163 -16.51 5.72 4.45
N PHE A 164 -16.22 6.02 3.18
CA PHE A 164 -15.81 7.36 2.73
C PHE A 164 -16.99 8.15 2.17
N PRO A 165 -17.37 9.30 2.78
CA PRO A 165 -18.48 10.13 2.31
C PRO A 165 -18.06 10.97 1.08
N LEU A 166 -17.98 10.33 -0.09
CA LEU A 166 -17.65 10.97 -1.37
C LEU A 166 -18.85 11.75 -1.94
N LYS A 167 -18.59 12.89 -2.58
CA LYS A 167 -19.64 13.78 -3.12
C LYS A 167 -19.84 13.61 -4.63
N LYS A 168 -18.79 13.26 -5.38
CA LYS A 168 -18.86 13.15 -6.84
C LYS A 168 -19.13 11.70 -7.29
N PRO A 169 -19.91 11.51 -8.38
CA PRO A 169 -20.15 10.19 -8.94
C PRO A 169 -18.87 9.62 -9.58
N ALA A 170 -18.74 8.31 -9.53
CA ALA A 170 -17.59 7.59 -10.06
C ALA A 170 -17.59 7.49 -11.61
N GLY A 171 -16.41 7.65 -12.21
CA GLY A 171 -16.19 7.68 -13.66
C GLY A 171 -15.55 6.41 -14.24
N PHE A 172 -15.88 5.22 -13.73
CA PHE A 172 -15.13 3.96 -14.01
C PHE A 172 -14.85 3.69 -15.50
N HIS A 173 -15.81 3.94 -16.38
CA HIS A 173 -15.65 3.70 -17.82
C HIS A 173 -14.64 4.63 -18.47
N TRP A 174 -14.64 5.90 -18.08
CA TRP A 174 -13.74 6.91 -18.62
C TRP A 174 -12.32 6.67 -18.12
N ASP A 175 -12.17 6.33 -16.83
CA ASP A 175 -10.88 6.05 -16.22
C ASP A 175 -10.22 4.81 -16.85
N PHE A 176 -11.00 3.75 -17.11
CA PHE A 176 -10.50 2.56 -17.81
C PHE A 176 -10.10 2.85 -19.28
N PHE A 177 -10.84 3.71 -19.98
CA PHE A 177 -10.48 4.13 -21.34
C PHE A 177 -9.16 4.92 -21.34
N LEU A 178 -9.00 5.87 -20.42
CA LEU A 178 -7.76 6.63 -20.25
C LEU A 178 -6.57 5.72 -19.87
N LEU A 179 -6.79 4.73 -19.00
CA LEU A 179 -5.79 3.73 -18.66
C LEU A 179 -5.35 2.94 -19.90
N GLY A 180 -6.28 2.55 -20.76
CA GLY A 180 -5.98 1.91 -22.04
C GLY A 180 -5.14 2.78 -22.98
N CYS A 181 -5.52 4.05 -23.15
CA CYS A 181 -4.77 5.01 -23.97
C CYS A 181 -3.35 5.26 -23.44
N THR A 182 -3.20 5.44 -22.13
CA THR A 182 -1.89 5.65 -21.50
C THR A 182 -1.03 4.40 -21.56
N THR A 183 -1.60 3.21 -21.35
CA THR A 183 -0.92 1.91 -21.50
C THR A 183 -0.40 1.72 -22.94
N PHE A 184 -1.21 2.10 -23.93
CA PHE A 184 -0.81 2.06 -25.34
C PHE A 184 0.38 2.99 -25.63
N ILE A 185 0.33 4.23 -25.14
CA ILE A 185 1.43 5.19 -25.29
C ILE A 185 2.69 4.68 -24.57
N SER A 186 2.56 4.15 -23.34
CA SER A 186 3.69 3.57 -22.61
C SER A 186 4.29 2.36 -23.32
N GLY A 187 3.48 1.56 -24.03
CA GLY A 187 3.96 0.46 -24.85
C GLY A 187 4.81 0.93 -26.04
N ILE A 188 4.46 2.06 -26.66
CA ILE A 188 5.23 2.65 -27.78
C ILE A 188 6.59 3.20 -27.29
N ILE A 189 6.59 3.84 -26.12
CA ILE A 189 7.79 4.42 -25.50
C ILE A 189 8.62 3.33 -24.77
N GLY A 190 7.99 2.22 -24.42
CA GLY A 190 8.56 1.18 -23.59
C GLY A 190 8.83 1.60 -22.15
N ILE A 191 8.02 2.49 -21.59
CA ILE A 191 8.03 2.74 -20.14
C ILE A 191 7.12 1.73 -19.44
N PRO A 192 7.38 1.40 -18.16
CA PRO A 192 6.47 0.56 -17.38
C PRO A 192 5.04 1.10 -17.44
N PHE A 193 4.08 0.18 -17.54
CA PHE A 193 2.67 0.52 -17.64
C PHE A 193 2.17 1.12 -16.31
N PRO A 194 1.40 2.21 -16.33
CA PRO A 194 0.70 2.67 -15.13
C PRO A 194 -0.43 1.68 -14.79
N ASN A 195 -0.54 1.24 -13.55
CA ASN A 195 -1.67 0.43 -13.07
C ASN A 195 -2.35 1.06 -11.84
N GLY A 196 -3.52 0.54 -11.49
CA GLY A 196 -4.25 0.95 -10.29
C GLY A 196 -3.52 0.50 -9.02
N LEU A 197 -3.04 1.45 -8.22
CA LEU A 197 -2.28 1.16 -7.00
C LEU A 197 -3.24 0.84 -5.85
N VAL A 198 -3.53 -0.45 -5.67
CA VAL A 198 -4.50 -0.97 -4.70
C VAL A 198 -4.34 -0.43 -3.28
N PRO A 199 -3.16 -0.44 -2.62
CA PRO A 199 -3.04 0.07 -1.26
C PRO A 199 -2.85 1.59 -1.21
N GLN A 200 -2.33 2.19 -2.27
CA GLN A 200 -2.05 3.64 -2.28
C GLN A 200 -3.32 4.46 -2.51
N ALA A 201 -4.25 3.98 -3.32
CA ALA A 201 -5.52 4.65 -3.56
C ALA A 201 -6.34 4.88 -2.27
N PRO A 202 -6.58 3.89 -1.41
CA PRO A 202 -7.30 4.11 -0.15
C PRO A 202 -6.52 4.98 0.82
N VAL A 203 -5.19 4.83 0.94
CA VAL A 203 -4.37 5.70 1.81
C VAL A 203 -4.42 7.16 1.33
N HIS A 204 -4.47 7.39 0.02
CA HIS A 204 -4.64 8.74 -0.51
C HIS A 204 -6.02 9.32 -0.18
N THR A 205 -7.10 8.55 -0.39
CA THR A 205 -8.45 8.97 0.01
C THR A 205 -8.54 9.23 1.52
N ASP A 206 -7.91 8.39 2.32
CA ASP A 206 -7.85 8.48 3.78
C ASP A 206 -7.16 9.77 4.22
N SER A 207 -6.01 10.11 3.64
CA SER A 207 -5.30 11.37 3.89
C SER A 207 -6.08 12.63 3.51
N LEU A 208 -7.07 12.51 2.62
CA LEU A 208 -7.95 13.59 2.21
C LEU A 208 -9.28 13.60 2.98
N THR A 209 -9.47 12.63 3.88
CA THR A 209 -10.68 12.48 4.69
C THR A 209 -10.55 13.31 5.95
N VAL A 210 -11.51 14.23 6.15
CA VAL A 210 -11.62 15.00 7.38
C VAL A 210 -12.30 14.12 8.41
N TYR A 211 -11.55 13.82 9.46
CA TYR A 211 -11.99 13.06 10.61
C TYR A 211 -12.40 13.99 11.75
N GLU A 212 -13.67 14.02 12.10
CA GLU A 212 -14.15 14.70 13.30
C GLU A 212 -14.25 13.71 14.46
N THR A 213 -13.78 14.12 15.63
CA THR A 213 -13.86 13.30 16.84
C THR A 213 -15.13 13.67 17.59
N ASP A 214 -16.19 12.93 17.33
CA ASP A 214 -17.45 13.05 18.06
C ASP A 214 -17.36 12.31 19.39
N VAL A 215 -17.92 12.89 20.46
CA VAL A 215 -18.01 12.20 21.74
C VAL A 215 -19.33 11.43 21.76
N ARG A 216 -19.29 10.11 21.63
CA ARG A 216 -20.46 9.28 21.90
C ARG A 216 -20.57 9.10 23.41
N ILE A 217 -21.58 9.73 23.99
CA ILE A 217 -21.96 9.57 25.39
C ILE A 217 -22.82 8.31 25.45
N VAL A 218 -22.30 7.23 26.02
CA VAL A 218 -23.10 6.03 26.31
C VAL A 218 -23.70 6.21 27.70
N PRO A 219 -25.05 6.33 27.84
CA PRO A 219 -25.67 6.39 29.16
C PRO A 219 -25.58 5.02 29.82
N THR A 220 -25.02 4.98 31.03
CA THR A 220 -24.96 3.76 31.85
C THR A 220 -26.24 3.68 32.69
N GLU A 221 -26.96 2.55 32.68
CA GLU A 221 -28.21 2.38 33.44
C GLU A 221 -28.00 2.26 34.97
N GLU A 222 -26.77 2.04 35.43
CA GLU A 222 -26.43 1.97 36.86
C GLU A 222 -25.73 3.24 37.35
N GLY A 223 -26.49 4.10 38.03
CA GLY A 223 -25.97 5.10 38.98
C GLY A 223 -25.51 6.43 38.37
N GLU A 224 -25.95 7.51 38.99
CA GLU A 224 -25.66 8.91 38.64
C GLU A 224 -24.17 9.17 38.35
N GLY A 225 -23.88 9.66 37.14
CA GLY A 225 -22.66 10.42 36.84
C GLY A 225 -21.57 9.75 35.99
N ALA A 226 -21.66 8.46 35.66
CA ALA A 226 -20.68 7.80 34.79
C ALA A 226 -21.06 7.91 33.30
N GLU A 227 -20.96 9.12 32.73
CA GLU A 227 -20.96 9.30 31.28
C GLU A 227 -19.66 8.72 30.69
N ILE A 228 -19.73 7.55 30.06
CA ILE A 228 -18.58 7.03 29.32
C ILE A 228 -18.49 7.82 28.01
N ARG A 229 -17.63 8.85 27.99
CA ARG A 229 -17.30 9.65 26.82
C ARG A 229 -16.33 8.88 25.94
N ARG A 230 -16.84 8.25 24.88
CA ARG A 230 -15.99 7.58 23.89
C ARG A 230 -15.75 8.49 22.69
N PRO A 231 -14.49 8.82 22.35
CA PRO A 231 -14.20 9.48 21.10
C PRO A 231 -14.52 8.50 19.96
N ILE A 232 -15.48 8.83 19.13
CA ILE A 232 -15.73 8.18 17.85
C ILE A 232 -15.19 9.09 16.78
N VAL A 233 -14.21 8.59 16.04
CA VAL A 233 -13.65 9.27 14.89
C VAL A 233 -14.60 9.01 13.71
N LYS A 234 -15.32 10.03 13.27
CA LYS A 234 -16.26 9.94 12.15
C LYS A 234 -15.69 10.71 10.96
N ALA A 235 -15.61 10.04 9.81
CA ALA A 235 -15.31 10.71 8.55
C ALA A 235 -16.49 11.62 8.17
N THR A 236 -16.28 12.94 8.14
CA THR A 236 -17.35 13.92 7.83
C THR A 236 -17.37 14.30 6.37
N SER A 237 -16.20 14.45 5.74
CA SER A 237 -16.10 14.76 4.32
C SER A 237 -14.74 14.38 3.74
N VAL A 238 -14.70 14.07 2.44
CA VAL A 238 -13.46 13.86 1.69
C VAL A 238 -13.21 15.06 0.80
N VAL A 239 -12.01 15.64 0.86
CA VAL A 239 -11.61 16.76 -0.01
C VAL A 239 -11.06 16.18 -1.31
N GLU A 240 -11.91 16.08 -2.33
CA GLU A 240 -11.53 15.53 -3.64
C GLU A 240 -10.70 16.54 -4.47
N GLN A 241 -9.38 16.36 -4.52
CA GLN A 241 -8.44 17.26 -5.19
C GLN A 241 -7.85 16.65 -6.47
N ARG A 242 -7.67 17.46 -7.52
CA ARG A 242 -6.93 17.07 -8.74
C ARG A 242 -5.45 17.48 -8.70
N VAL A 243 -5.13 18.46 -7.87
CA VAL A 243 -3.79 19.06 -7.76
C VAL A 243 -2.80 18.05 -7.17
N SER A 244 -3.20 17.22 -6.21
CA SER A 244 -2.33 16.23 -5.58
C SER A 244 -1.74 15.26 -6.61
N HIS A 245 -2.57 14.67 -7.46
CA HIS A 245 -2.11 13.79 -8.54
C HIS A 245 -1.23 14.51 -9.57
N PHE A 246 -1.56 15.77 -9.92
CA PHE A 246 -0.74 16.56 -10.83
C PHE A 246 0.64 16.87 -10.25
N VAL A 247 0.71 17.26 -8.97
CA VAL A 247 1.96 17.53 -8.25
C VAL A 247 2.77 16.24 -8.08
N MET A 248 2.14 15.11 -7.80
CA MET A 248 2.82 13.80 -7.75
C MET A 248 3.44 13.46 -9.11
N GLY A 249 2.70 13.62 -10.20
CA GLY A 249 3.22 13.40 -11.56
C GLY A 249 4.38 14.34 -11.90
N LEU A 250 4.26 15.63 -11.57
CA LEU A 250 5.33 16.61 -11.76
C LEU A 250 6.55 16.30 -10.89
N ALA A 251 6.35 15.83 -9.66
CA ALA A 251 7.42 15.43 -8.76
C ALA A 251 8.16 14.21 -9.29
N ILE A 252 7.47 13.21 -9.85
CA ILE A 252 8.11 12.05 -10.50
C ILE A 252 8.99 12.53 -11.66
N VAL A 253 8.47 13.37 -12.55
CA VAL A 253 9.28 13.97 -13.64
C VAL A 253 10.45 14.79 -13.08
N GLY A 254 10.24 15.50 -11.98
CA GLY A 254 11.26 16.23 -11.25
C GLY A 254 12.36 15.30 -10.71
N THR A 255 12.00 14.15 -10.12
CA THR A 255 12.98 13.19 -9.59
C THR A 255 13.89 12.60 -10.68
N MET A 256 13.47 12.61 -11.94
CA MET A 256 14.31 12.21 -13.08
C MET A 256 15.41 13.25 -13.41
N THR A 257 15.36 14.44 -12.82
CA THR A 257 16.40 15.47 -12.96
C THR A 257 17.62 15.18 -12.09
N GLY A 258 18.81 15.52 -12.59
CA GLY A 258 20.09 15.25 -11.92
C GLY A 258 20.18 15.60 -10.42
N PRO A 259 19.78 16.81 -9.97
CA PRO A 259 19.95 17.19 -8.57
C PRO A 259 19.02 16.42 -7.62
N LEU A 260 17.77 16.15 -8.01
CA LEU A 260 16.83 15.38 -7.20
C LEU A 260 17.20 13.90 -7.15
N LEU A 261 17.83 13.39 -8.21
CA LEU A 261 18.37 12.03 -8.25
C LEU A 261 19.47 11.81 -7.19
N ILE A 262 20.33 12.82 -6.96
CA ILE A 262 21.35 12.76 -5.91
C ILE A 262 20.69 12.67 -4.53
N VAL A 263 19.62 13.45 -4.30
CA VAL A 263 18.84 13.39 -3.06
C VAL A 263 18.22 12.01 -2.88
N LEU A 264 17.65 11.43 -3.94
CA LEU A 264 17.06 10.09 -3.89
C LEU A 264 18.10 9.02 -3.51
N HIS A 265 19.31 9.09 -4.06
CA HIS A 265 20.40 8.19 -3.71
C HIS A 265 20.86 8.33 -2.25
N THR A 266 20.49 9.38 -1.53
CA THR A 266 20.79 9.47 -0.09
C THR A 266 19.92 8.55 0.76
N MET A 267 18.78 8.08 0.24
CA MET A 267 17.85 7.26 0.99
C MET A 267 18.36 5.82 1.12
N PRO A 268 18.43 5.26 2.34
CA PRO A 268 18.72 3.84 2.54
C PRO A 268 17.59 2.96 1.99
N ALA A 269 17.96 1.86 1.33
CA ALA A 269 16.98 0.89 0.82
C ALA A 269 16.11 0.30 1.95
N ALA A 270 16.69 0.14 3.15
CA ALA A 270 16.02 -0.33 4.36
C ALA A 270 14.75 0.46 4.76
N VAL A 271 14.64 1.74 4.38
CA VAL A 271 13.44 2.55 4.66
C VAL A 271 12.23 2.00 3.89
N PHE A 272 12.42 1.47 2.68
CA PHE A 272 11.33 0.87 1.90
C PHE A 272 10.80 -0.41 2.55
N ALA A 273 11.66 -1.24 3.13
CA ALA A 273 11.22 -2.40 3.92
C ALA A 273 10.34 -1.95 5.11
N GLY A 274 10.71 -0.86 5.78
CA GLY A 274 9.88 -0.23 6.81
C GLY A 274 8.52 0.25 6.27
N VAL A 275 8.47 0.91 5.12
CA VAL A 275 7.22 1.32 4.45
C VAL A 275 6.35 0.10 4.12
N PHE A 276 6.93 -0.98 3.60
CA PHE A 276 6.20 -2.21 3.30
C PHE A 276 5.57 -2.84 4.55
N PHE A 277 6.26 -2.81 5.69
CA PHE A 277 5.67 -3.27 6.96
C PHE A 277 4.51 -2.40 7.42
N ILE A 278 4.59 -1.07 7.29
CA ILE A 278 3.50 -0.19 7.73
C ILE A 278 2.27 -0.38 6.85
N VAL A 279 2.45 -0.37 5.52
CA VAL A 279 1.34 -0.57 4.57
C VAL A 279 0.74 -1.97 4.70
N GLY A 280 1.59 -3.00 4.84
CA GLY A 280 1.17 -4.38 5.02
C GLY A 280 0.40 -4.58 6.33
N TRP A 281 0.95 -4.10 7.45
CA TRP A 281 0.29 -4.15 8.76
C TRP A 281 -0.98 -3.32 8.80
N GLY A 282 -1.00 -2.13 8.19
CA GLY A 282 -2.19 -1.30 8.08
C GLY A 282 -3.33 -2.04 7.39
N SER A 283 -3.05 -2.69 6.25
CA SER A 283 -4.04 -3.48 5.51
C SER A 283 -4.53 -4.73 6.28
N VAL A 284 -3.62 -5.44 6.95
CA VAL A 284 -3.96 -6.63 7.76
C VAL A 284 -4.74 -6.24 9.01
N GLY A 285 -4.29 -5.21 9.73
CA GLY A 285 -4.87 -4.73 10.98
C GLY A 285 -6.23 -4.08 10.80
N SER A 286 -6.44 -3.32 9.71
CA SER A 286 -7.74 -2.73 9.40
C SER A 286 -8.73 -3.73 8.77
N SER A 287 -8.28 -4.93 8.41
CA SER A 287 -9.13 -5.90 7.73
C SER A 287 -10.29 -6.36 8.61
N GLY A 288 -11.46 -6.55 8.00
CA GLY A 288 -12.60 -7.15 8.70
C GLY A 288 -12.35 -8.60 9.13
N ILE A 289 -11.37 -9.29 8.54
CA ILE A 289 -10.95 -10.64 8.94
C ILE A 289 -10.27 -10.57 10.32
N MET A 290 -9.33 -9.65 10.49
CA MET A 290 -8.61 -9.48 11.75
C MET A 290 -9.54 -9.02 12.88
N HIS A 291 -10.48 -8.11 12.60
CA HIS A 291 -11.49 -7.69 13.58
C HIS A 291 -12.35 -8.85 14.07
N LYS A 292 -12.85 -9.69 13.15
CA LYS A 292 -13.63 -10.89 13.51
C LYS A 292 -12.78 -11.93 14.24
N ALA A 293 -11.50 -12.07 13.89
CA ALA A 293 -10.57 -12.97 14.58
C ALA A 293 -10.26 -12.50 16.01
N ILE A 294 -9.97 -11.21 16.20
CA ILE A 294 -9.78 -10.61 17.53
C ILE A 294 -11.05 -10.74 18.36
N PHE A 295 -12.24 -10.52 17.78
CA PHE A 295 -13.53 -10.72 18.46
C PHE A 295 -13.69 -12.14 19.02
N LEU A 296 -13.27 -13.18 18.28
CA LEU A 296 -13.31 -14.56 18.75
C LEU A 296 -12.29 -14.87 19.87
N MET A 297 -11.21 -14.08 19.95
CA MET A 297 -10.19 -14.19 21.00
C MET A 297 -10.46 -13.29 22.21
N LEU A 298 -11.38 -12.33 22.07
CA LEU A 298 -11.72 -11.39 23.13
C LEU A 298 -12.49 -12.10 24.24
N GLU A 299 -12.20 -11.73 25.48
CA GLU A 299 -13.00 -12.22 26.61
C GLU A 299 -14.39 -11.56 26.60
N ASP A 300 -15.45 -12.36 26.82
CA ASP A 300 -16.86 -11.95 26.76
C ASP A 300 -17.17 -10.70 27.61
N ARG A 301 -16.40 -10.47 28.68
CA ARG A 301 -16.54 -9.32 29.59
C ARG A 301 -16.22 -7.97 28.93
N PHE A 302 -15.33 -7.94 27.94
CA PHE A 302 -14.89 -6.70 27.27
C PHE A 302 -15.64 -6.42 25.97
N VAL A 303 -16.52 -7.32 25.55
CA VAL A 303 -17.34 -7.15 24.35
C VAL A 303 -18.47 -6.15 24.64
N GLN A 304 -18.61 -5.14 23.77
CA GLN A 304 -19.68 -4.16 23.90
C GLN A 304 -21.03 -4.81 23.56
N ARG A 305 -22.08 -4.51 24.34
CA ARG A 305 -23.43 -5.06 24.13
C ARG A 305 -24.05 -4.67 22.79
N ASP A 306 -23.58 -3.58 22.17
CA ASP A 306 -24.04 -3.07 20.88
C ASP A 306 -23.36 -3.76 19.66
N GLU A 307 -22.39 -4.65 19.88
CA GLU A 307 -21.60 -5.23 18.80
C GLU A 307 -22.49 -6.16 17.92
N PRO A 308 -22.60 -5.91 16.60
CA PRO A 308 -23.51 -6.67 15.73
C PRO A 308 -23.13 -8.14 15.60
N LEU A 309 -21.85 -8.48 15.85
CA LEU A 309 -21.32 -9.85 15.81
C LEU A 309 -21.90 -10.76 16.90
N LEU A 310 -22.39 -10.20 18.01
CA LEU A 310 -23.08 -10.95 19.08
C LEU A 310 -24.41 -11.59 18.62
N ARG A 311 -24.99 -11.10 17.52
CA ARG A 311 -26.24 -11.66 16.96
C ARG A 311 -26.02 -13.02 16.28
N VAL A 312 -24.77 -13.39 16.01
CA VAL A 312 -24.41 -14.57 15.22
C VAL A 312 -23.64 -15.56 16.10
N GLN A 313 -23.87 -16.86 15.89
CA GLN A 313 -23.15 -17.91 16.60
C GLN A 313 -21.65 -17.90 16.24
N ASN A 314 -20.78 -17.95 17.25
CA ASN A 314 -19.31 -17.94 17.09
C ASN A 314 -18.79 -19.00 16.11
N ARG A 315 -19.43 -20.18 16.05
CA ARG A 315 -19.08 -21.23 15.09
C ARG A 315 -19.24 -20.81 13.63
N LYS A 316 -20.28 -20.03 13.31
CA LYS A 316 -20.51 -19.53 11.95
C LYS A 316 -19.49 -18.45 11.58
N VAL A 317 -19.13 -17.60 12.55
CA VAL A 317 -18.07 -16.60 12.37
C VAL A 317 -16.73 -17.29 12.13
N LEU A 318 -16.39 -18.34 12.90
CA LEU A 318 -15.17 -19.11 12.69
C LEU A 318 -15.13 -19.79 11.31
N LEU A 319 -16.20 -20.45 10.89
CA LEU A 319 -16.29 -21.08 9.57
C LEU A 319 -16.16 -20.07 8.43
N TRP A 320 -16.74 -18.88 8.61
CA TRP A 320 -16.63 -17.78 7.65
C TRP A 320 -15.19 -17.31 7.50
N ILE A 321 -14.51 -17.02 8.62
CA ILE A 321 -13.09 -16.62 8.62
C ILE A 321 -12.22 -17.73 8.03
N ALA A 322 -12.47 -18.99 8.38
CA ALA A 322 -11.70 -20.11 7.85
C ALA A 322 -11.83 -20.19 6.32
N CYS A 323 -13.02 -19.96 5.77
CA CYS A 323 -13.23 -19.90 4.32
C CYS A 323 -12.43 -18.74 3.67
N GLN A 324 -12.44 -17.55 4.29
CA GLN A 324 -11.64 -16.41 3.82
C GLN A 324 -10.14 -16.72 3.85
N LEU A 325 -9.63 -17.29 4.95
CA LEU A 325 -8.22 -17.62 5.13
C LEU A 325 -7.75 -18.70 4.16
N ILE A 326 -8.59 -19.70 3.84
CA ILE A 326 -8.28 -20.68 2.80
C ILE A 326 -8.13 -20.00 1.43
N GLY A 327 -9.02 -19.05 1.11
CA GLY A 327 -8.92 -18.25 -0.11
C GLY A 327 -7.62 -17.44 -0.17
N VAL A 328 -7.28 -16.72 0.91
CA VAL A 328 -6.00 -16.00 1.01
C VAL A 328 -4.82 -16.94 0.86
N ALA A 329 -4.79 -18.05 1.60
CA ALA A 329 -3.68 -18.99 1.58
C ALA A 329 -3.47 -19.61 0.19
N ALA A 330 -4.56 -19.92 -0.52
CA ALA A 330 -4.49 -20.37 -1.90
C ALA A 330 -3.90 -19.28 -2.82
N CYS A 331 -4.34 -18.03 -2.69
CA CYS A 331 -3.80 -16.91 -3.47
C CYS A 331 -2.32 -16.66 -3.18
N VAL A 332 -1.89 -16.70 -1.90
CA VAL A 332 -0.48 -16.56 -1.52
C VAL A 332 0.34 -17.72 -2.08
N ALA A 333 -0.12 -18.97 -1.92
CA ALA A 333 0.58 -20.14 -2.45
C ALA A 333 0.75 -20.09 -3.98
N ILE A 334 -0.25 -19.58 -4.70
CA ILE A 334 -0.15 -19.36 -6.15
C ILE A 334 0.86 -18.24 -6.46
N SER A 335 0.86 -17.17 -5.67
CA SER A 335 1.72 -16.00 -5.92
C SER A 335 3.19 -16.26 -5.66
N GLU A 336 3.51 -17.15 -4.73
CA GLU A 336 4.86 -17.65 -4.46
C GLU A 336 5.35 -18.68 -5.48
N THR A 337 4.54 -19.03 -6.50
CA THR A 337 5.02 -19.90 -7.57
C THR A 337 5.95 -19.13 -8.53
N ILE A 338 7.03 -19.79 -8.97
CA ILE A 338 8.09 -19.23 -9.82
C ILE A 338 7.52 -18.53 -11.08
N ALA A 339 6.41 -19.04 -11.63
CA ALA A 339 5.74 -18.46 -12.79
C ALA A 339 4.97 -17.16 -12.48
N ALA A 340 4.38 -17.03 -11.29
CA ALA A 340 3.70 -15.81 -10.85
C ALA A 340 4.70 -14.70 -10.50
N ILE A 341 5.83 -15.05 -9.89
CA ILE A 341 6.93 -14.11 -9.60
C ILE A 341 7.41 -13.45 -10.90
N GLY A 342 7.63 -14.21 -11.98
CA GLY A 342 8.08 -13.67 -13.27
C GLY A 342 7.07 -12.79 -14.03
N ILE A 343 5.76 -12.90 -13.73
CA ILE A 343 4.69 -12.10 -14.34
C ILE A 343 4.39 -10.85 -13.50
N LEU A 344 4.45 -10.96 -12.17
CA LEU A 344 4.13 -9.86 -11.25
C LEU A 344 5.33 -8.91 -11.06
N PHE A 345 6.55 -9.44 -11.11
CA PHE A 345 7.79 -8.67 -10.98
C PHE A 345 8.86 -9.24 -11.91
N PRO A 346 9.19 -8.58 -13.04
CA PRO A 346 10.34 -9.03 -13.82
C PRO A 346 11.55 -9.02 -12.89
N PRO A 347 12.30 -10.13 -12.79
CA PRO A 347 13.47 -10.19 -11.94
C PRO A 347 14.38 -9.04 -12.36
N VAL A 348 14.66 -8.12 -11.43
CA VAL A 348 15.78 -7.19 -11.59
C VAL A 348 16.97 -8.08 -11.93
N PRO A 349 17.66 -7.86 -13.06
CA PRO A 349 18.79 -8.68 -13.42
C PRO A 349 19.87 -8.49 -12.34
N LEU A 350 19.88 -9.40 -11.38
CA LEU A 350 21.09 -9.72 -10.63
C LEU A 350 22.14 -10.00 -11.70
N HIS A 351 23.23 -9.25 -11.61
CA HIS A 351 24.36 -9.32 -12.51
C HIS A 351 24.59 -10.76 -13.01
N GLN A 352 24.62 -10.90 -14.33
CA GLN A 352 25.58 -11.83 -14.92
C GLN A 352 26.96 -11.39 -14.42
N SER A 353 27.49 -12.14 -13.46
CA SER A 353 28.93 -12.25 -13.25
C SER A 353 29.27 -13.72 -13.44
N ASP A 354 29.98 -13.94 -14.55
CA ASP A 354 30.69 -15.13 -15.04
C ASP A 354 29.89 -16.23 -15.76
#